data_AF-A0A1Y3AA78-F1
#
_entry.id   AF-A0A1Y3AA78-F1
#
_cell.length_a   1.000
_cell.length_b   1.000
_cell.length_c   1.000
_cell.angle_alpha   90.00
_cell.angle_beta   90.00
_cell.angle_gamma   90.00
#
_symmetry.space_group_name_H-M   'P 1'
#
loop_
_entity.id
_entity.type
_entity.pdbx_description
1 polymer ?
#
loop_
_entity_poly.entity_id
_entity_poly.type
_entity_poly.pdbx_seq_one_letter_code
_entity_poly.pdbx_strand_id
1 'polypeptide(L)'
;KSKTQPHGSAKEPIKPLSMSLNAGASYVARTAAVNPNQAKEILVEAIEHDGFAHVDFLTQCPTWNKDARQYVPYIDVNESDDYDFDVTDRVEAQEMMRETEESLYEGEVLTGRFYVDEDRPSYGEEKRAIGEMPEEPLAERYWDDEYEWERSHDMFLDKHA
;
A
#
# COMPACT_ATOMS: atom_id res chain seq x y z
N LYS A 1 -17.05 6.44 -19.25
CA LYS A 1 -18.33 5.68 -19.37
C LYS A 1 -18.05 4.17 -19.37
N SER A 2 -19.03 3.29 -19.16
CA SER A 2 -18.82 1.83 -19.23
C SER A 2 -20.03 1.08 -19.81
N LYS A 3 -19.92 -0.24 -20.00
CA LYS A 3 -21.02 -1.09 -20.51
C LYS A 3 -22.25 -1.09 -19.60
N THR A 4 -22.06 -1.03 -18.28
CA THR A 4 -23.15 -0.98 -17.28
C THR A 4 -23.53 0.45 -16.90
N GLN A 5 -22.66 1.42 -17.18
CA GLN A 5 -22.87 2.84 -16.92
C GLN A 5 -22.72 3.64 -18.22
N PRO A 6 -23.69 3.56 -19.15
CA PRO A 6 -23.60 4.20 -20.48
C PRO A 6 -23.53 5.73 -20.40
N HIS A 7 -24.06 6.31 -19.33
CA HIS A 7 -24.07 7.76 -19.09
C HIS A 7 -22.95 8.23 -18.15
N GLY A 8 -22.06 7.32 -17.69
CA GLY A 8 -21.02 7.62 -16.71
C GLY A 8 -21.36 7.14 -15.30
N SER A 9 -20.37 7.20 -14.40
CA SER A 9 -20.58 6.87 -12.99
C SER A 9 -21.34 8.01 -12.30
N ALA A 10 -22.33 7.67 -11.48
CA ALA A 10 -23.03 8.61 -10.61
C ALA A 10 -22.34 8.81 -9.25
N LYS A 11 -21.24 8.07 -9.00
CA LYS A 11 -20.49 8.09 -7.75
C LYS A 11 -19.08 8.58 -8.00
N GLU A 12 -18.58 9.34 -7.04
CA GLU A 12 -17.18 9.71 -6.96
C GLU A 12 -16.34 8.45 -6.71
N PRO A 13 -15.19 8.31 -7.38
CA PRO A 13 -14.26 7.21 -7.11
C PRO A 13 -13.71 7.30 -5.69
N ILE A 14 -13.34 6.15 -5.15
CA ILE A 14 -12.57 6.10 -3.91
C ILE A 14 -11.19 6.70 -4.13
N LYS A 15 -10.63 7.24 -3.04
CA LYS A 15 -9.30 7.80 -2.95
C LYS A 15 -8.35 6.77 -2.33
N PRO A 16 -7.65 5.93 -3.13
CA PRO A 16 -6.90 4.77 -2.64
C PRO A 16 -5.75 5.13 -1.69
N LEU A 17 -5.01 6.21 -1.94
CA LEU A 17 -3.89 6.64 -1.10
C LEU A 17 -4.43 7.11 0.25
N SER A 18 -5.37 8.06 0.23
CA SER A 18 -6.03 8.57 1.44
C SER A 18 -6.71 7.46 2.23
N MET A 19 -7.39 6.53 1.55
CA MET A 19 -8.04 5.39 2.18
C MET A 19 -7.02 4.46 2.85
N SER A 20 -5.89 4.18 2.18
CA SER A 20 -4.84 3.32 2.71
C SER A 20 -4.21 3.88 3.97
N LEU A 21 -3.87 5.18 3.95
CA LEU A 21 -3.31 5.86 5.12
C LEU A 21 -4.27 5.76 6.31
N ASN A 22 -5.55 6.11 6.10
CA ASN A 22 -6.59 6.03 7.13
C ASN A 22 -6.89 4.60 7.60
N ALA A 23 -6.69 3.59 6.75
CA ALA A 23 -6.80 2.19 7.13
C ALA A 23 -5.60 1.68 7.93
N GLY A 24 -4.53 2.48 8.06
CA GLY A 24 -3.35 2.16 8.86
C GLY A 24 -2.19 1.54 8.08
N ALA A 25 -2.10 1.71 6.76
CA ALA A 25 -0.86 1.35 6.07
C ALA A 25 0.34 2.14 6.62
N SER A 26 1.50 1.49 6.79
CA SER A 26 2.76 2.11 7.20
C SER A 26 3.69 2.42 6.02
N TYR A 27 3.35 1.96 4.82
CA TYR A 27 3.98 2.39 3.59
C TYR A 27 2.90 2.66 2.53
N VAL A 28 2.91 3.85 1.94
CA VAL A 28 1.97 4.25 0.89
C VAL A 28 2.71 4.96 -0.22
N ALA A 29 2.59 4.43 -1.44
CA ALA A 29 3.21 4.99 -2.64
C ALA A 29 2.25 4.92 -3.83
N ARG A 30 2.51 5.75 -4.84
CA ARG A 30 1.87 5.65 -6.17
C ARG A 30 2.94 5.60 -7.24
N THR A 31 2.76 4.72 -8.22
CA THR A 31 3.60 4.69 -9.42
C THR A 31 2.75 4.45 -10.66
N ALA A 32 3.37 4.49 -11.84
CA ALA A 32 2.69 4.26 -13.10
C ALA A 32 3.47 3.28 -13.99
N ALA A 33 2.75 2.47 -14.77
CA ALA A 33 3.36 1.50 -15.69
C ALA A 33 4.26 2.12 -16.76
N VAL A 34 4.10 3.42 -16.99
CA VAL A 34 4.91 4.22 -17.92
C VAL A 34 6.22 4.71 -17.30
N ASN A 35 6.42 4.56 -15.99
CA ASN A 35 7.66 4.85 -15.26
C ASN A 35 8.25 3.58 -14.63
N PRO A 36 8.81 2.65 -15.44
CA PRO A 36 9.27 1.35 -14.93
C PRO A 36 10.44 1.44 -13.93
N ASN A 37 11.25 2.51 -13.97
CA ASN A 37 12.39 2.68 -13.08
C ASN A 37 11.92 3.02 -11.65
N GLN A 38 11.11 4.05 -11.51
CA GLN A 38 10.50 4.40 -10.21
C GLN A 38 9.62 3.26 -9.69
N ALA A 39 8.85 2.61 -10.57
CA ALA A 39 8.01 1.47 -10.19
C ALA A 39 8.84 0.33 -9.60
N LYS A 40 10.01 0.02 -10.19
CA LYS A 40 10.94 -0.98 -9.65
C LYS A 40 11.40 -0.57 -8.25
N GLU A 41 11.82 0.67 -8.06
CA GLU A 41 12.34 1.15 -6.76
C GLU A 41 11.26 1.08 -5.67
N ILE A 42 10.08 1.65 -5.93
CA ILE A 42 8.94 1.61 -5.01
C ILE A 42 8.54 0.17 -4.68
N LEU A 43 8.54 -0.74 -5.66
CA LEU A 43 8.18 -2.13 -5.41
C LEU A 43 9.21 -2.86 -4.55
N VAL A 44 10.51 -2.58 -4.71
CA VAL A 44 11.56 -3.15 -3.87
C VAL A 44 11.39 -2.65 -2.44
N GLU A 45 11.27 -1.34 -2.23
CA GLU A 45 11.01 -0.75 -0.92
C GLU A 45 9.75 -1.32 -0.26
N ALA A 46 8.65 -1.41 -1.00
CA ALA A 46 7.39 -1.95 -0.48
C ALA A 46 7.47 -3.43 -0.07
N ILE A 47 8.32 -4.22 -0.72
CA ILE A 47 8.56 -5.63 -0.36
C ILE A 47 9.47 -5.73 0.87
N GLU A 48 10.45 -4.84 0.98
CA GLU A 48 11.40 -4.81 2.09
C GLU A 48 10.83 -4.16 3.36
N HIS A 49 9.77 -3.35 3.22
CA HIS A 49 9.07 -2.71 4.33
C HIS A 49 8.49 -3.72 5.32
N ASP A 50 8.88 -3.63 6.60
CA ASP A 50 8.38 -4.51 7.67
C ASP A 50 7.00 -4.05 8.17
N GLY A 51 6.00 -4.14 7.30
CA GLY A 51 4.65 -3.70 7.59
C GLY A 51 3.71 -3.85 6.41
N PHE A 52 2.50 -3.29 6.53
CA PHE A 52 1.57 -3.28 5.41
C PHE A 52 1.90 -2.14 4.45
N ALA A 53 2.37 -2.50 3.25
CA ALA A 53 2.65 -1.60 2.15
C ALA A 53 1.53 -1.58 1.11
N HIS A 54 1.08 -0.39 0.72
CA HIS A 54 0.13 -0.16 -0.36
C HIS A 54 0.79 0.61 -1.49
N VAL A 55 0.83 0.03 -2.68
CA VAL A 55 1.28 0.70 -3.90
C VAL A 55 0.10 0.86 -4.86
N ASP A 56 -0.34 2.11 -5.07
CA ASP A 56 -1.32 2.43 -6.10
C ASP A 56 -0.62 2.47 -7.47
N PHE A 57 -0.87 1.43 -8.27
CA PHE A 57 -0.16 1.22 -9.53
C PHE A 57 -1.05 1.61 -10.72
N LEU A 58 -0.80 2.81 -11.27
CA LEU A 58 -1.55 3.32 -12.41
C LEU A 58 -1.23 2.53 -13.69
N THR A 59 -2.24 1.84 -14.22
CA THR A 59 -2.13 1.01 -15.43
C THR A 59 -3.16 1.39 -16.48
N GLN A 60 -2.68 1.65 -17.70
CA GLN A 60 -3.54 2.01 -18.81
C GLN A 60 -4.22 0.77 -19.39
N CYS A 61 -5.53 0.85 -19.66
CA CYS A 61 -6.30 -0.22 -20.29
C CYS A 61 -6.77 0.22 -21.68
N PRO A 62 -5.92 0.12 -22.73
CA PRO A 62 -6.20 0.70 -24.04
C PRO A 62 -7.40 0.06 -24.74
N THR A 63 -7.75 -1.18 -24.39
CA THR A 63 -8.87 -1.91 -25.01
C THR A 63 -10.22 -1.35 -24.57
N TRP A 64 -10.39 -1.06 -23.28
CA TRP A 64 -11.73 -0.78 -22.70
C TRP A 64 -11.87 0.62 -22.13
N ASN A 65 -10.80 1.21 -21.59
CA ASN A 65 -10.86 2.53 -20.97
C ASN A 65 -10.46 3.62 -21.98
N LYS A 66 -11.37 3.93 -22.90
CA LYS A 66 -11.12 4.87 -24.01
C LYS A 66 -10.99 6.33 -23.56
N ASP A 67 -11.55 6.65 -22.40
CA ASP A 67 -11.54 8.00 -21.82
C ASP A 67 -10.28 8.22 -20.95
N ALA A 68 -9.53 7.16 -20.60
CA ALA A 68 -8.31 7.29 -19.81
C ALA A 68 -7.27 8.09 -20.58
N ARG A 69 -6.85 9.21 -19.97
CA ARG A 69 -5.64 9.93 -20.37
C ARG A 69 -4.45 8.99 -20.24
N GLN A 70 -3.45 9.18 -21.08
CA GLN A 70 -2.17 8.50 -20.86
C GLN A 70 -1.61 9.00 -19.53
N TYR A 71 -0.96 8.13 -18.76
CA TYR A 71 -0.31 8.53 -17.50
C TYR A 71 1.00 9.30 -17.73
N VAL A 72 1.09 10.03 -18.84
CA VAL A 72 2.24 10.85 -19.23
C VAL A 72 1.78 12.26 -19.62
N PRO A 73 2.51 13.31 -19.22
CA PRO A 73 3.69 13.27 -18.34
C PRO A 73 3.30 12.89 -16.89
N TYR A 74 4.27 12.39 -16.14
CA TYR A 74 4.16 12.14 -14.70
C TYR A 74 5.21 12.97 -13.96
N ILE A 75 4.94 13.29 -12.70
CA ILE A 75 5.83 14.02 -11.81
C ILE A 75 6.09 13.15 -10.59
N ASP A 76 7.36 12.98 -10.24
CA ASP A 76 7.74 12.39 -8.96
C ASP A 76 7.74 13.49 -7.90
N VAL A 77 6.83 13.40 -6.93
CA VAL A 77 6.70 14.41 -5.86
C VAL A 77 7.92 14.42 -4.93
N ASN A 78 8.74 13.37 -4.92
CA ASN A 78 9.97 13.32 -4.12
C ASN A 78 11.20 13.88 -4.86
N GLU A 79 11.12 14.09 -6.18
CA GLU A 79 12.21 14.65 -7.00
C GLU A 79 11.90 16.05 -7.55
N SER A 80 10.67 16.54 -7.38
CA SER A 80 10.21 17.83 -7.89
C SER A 80 10.46 18.95 -6.88
N ASP A 81 10.95 20.10 -7.34
CA ASP A 81 11.11 21.30 -6.50
C ASP A 81 9.77 21.98 -6.14
N ASP A 82 8.68 21.58 -6.78
CA ASP A 82 7.34 22.14 -6.58
C ASP A 82 6.62 21.57 -5.34
N TYR A 83 7.10 20.45 -4.79
CA TYR A 83 6.50 19.76 -3.66
C TYR A 83 7.53 19.58 -2.54
N ASP A 84 7.13 19.89 -1.31
CA ASP A 84 7.96 19.74 -0.12
C ASP A 84 7.06 19.27 1.03
N PHE A 85 7.25 18.03 1.46
CA PHE A 85 6.50 17.43 2.56
C PHE A 85 7.30 16.28 3.18
N ASP A 86 7.11 16.06 4.48
CA ASP A 86 7.73 14.97 5.21
C ASP A 86 6.89 13.68 5.03
N VAL A 87 7.49 12.67 4.37
CA VAL A 87 6.85 11.36 4.17
C VAL A 87 6.66 10.58 5.49
N THR A 88 7.26 11.01 6.58
CA THR A 88 7.07 10.43 7.91
C THR A 88 6.00 11.17 8.72
N ASP A 89 5.65 12.40 8.33
CA ASP A 89 4.55 13.15 8.95
C ASP A 89 3.21 12.74 8.33
N ARG A 90 2.35 12.16 9.17
CA ARG A 90 1.07 11.61 8.74
C ARG A 90 0.09 12.68 8.24
N VAL A 91 0.16 13.91 8.75
CA VAL A 91 -0.73 15.02 8.35
C VAL A 91 -0.28 15.55 7.00
N GLU A 92 1.00 15.84 6.83
CA GLU A 92 1.55 16.30 5.55
C GLU A 92 1.35 15.25 4.46
N ALA A 93 1.61 13.97 4.76
CA ALA A 93 1.31 12.85 3.87
C ALA A 93 -0.16 12.83 3.43
N GLN A 94 -1.09 13.03 4.36
CA GLN A 94 -2.52 13.04 4.05
C GLN A 94 -2.91 14.19 3.12
N GLU A 95 -2.34 15.37 3.32
CA GLU A 95 -2.56 16.54 2.46
C GLU A 95 -2.03 16.27 1.04
N MET A 96 -0.80 15.78 0.93
CA MET A 96 -0.18 15.47 -0.37
C MET A 96 -0.90 14.33 -1.11
N MET A 97 -1.35 13.29 -0.41
CA MET A 97 -2.14 12.21 -1.02
C MET A 97 -3.46 12.72 -1.58
N ARG A 98 -4.14 13.60 -0.84
CA ARG A 98 -5.41 14.18 -1.26
C ARG A 98 -5.22 15.01 -2.52
N GLU A 99 -4.20 15.87 -2.56
CA GLU A 99 -3.84 16.67 -3.72
C GLU A 99 -3.53 15.77 -4.92
N THR A 100 -2.67 14.77 -4.73
CA THR A 100 -2.30 13.78 -5.76
C THR A 100 -3.49 13.05 -6.38
N GLU A 101 -4.51 12.74 -5.58
CA GLU A 101 -5.72 12.10 -6.06
C GLU A 101 -6.64 13.05 -6.81
N GLU A 102 -6.65 14.33 -6.44
CA GLU A 102 -7.44 15.39 -7.10
C GLU A 102 -6.79 15.78 -8.44
N SER A 103 -5.46 16.01 -8.48
CA SER A 103 -4.69 16.38 -9.67
C SER A 103 -4.84 15.41 -10.84
N LEU A 104 -5.05 14.12 -10.55
CA LEU A 104 -5.27 13.10 -11.58
C LEU A 104 -6.47 13.41 -12.48
N TYR A 105 -7.54 13.98 -11.92
CA TYR A 105 -8.74 14.37 -12.68
C TYR A 105 -8.52 15.66 -13.48
N GLU A 106 -7.61 16.51 -13.02
CA GLU A 106 -7.17 17.72 -13.70
C GLU A 106 -6.20 17.40 -14.85
N GLY A 107 -5.59 16.22 -14.83
CA GLY A 107 -4.75 15.67 -15.90
C GLY A 107 -3.28 15.63 -15.56
N GLU A 108 -2.94 15.90 -14.31
CA GLU A 108 -1.59 15.83 -13.79
C GLU A 108 -1.40 14.52 -13.02
N VAL A 109 -0.33 13.79 -13.32
CA VAL A 109 -0.08 12.46 -12.76
C VAL A 109 1.04 12.58 -11.75
N LEU A 110 0.67 12.68 -10.48
CA LEU A 110 1.62 12.69 -9.37
C LEU A 110 1.91 11.26 -8.90
N THR A 111 3.20 10.97 -8.70
CA THR A 111 3.75 9.67 -8.31
C THR A 111 4.83 9.87 -7.26
N GLY A 112 5.21 8.82 -6.54
CA GLY A 112 6.23 8.86 -5.50
C GLY A 112 5.82 8.10 -4.24
N ARG A 113 6.62 8.23 -3.19
CA ARG A 113 6.32 7.80 -1.83
C ARG A 113 5.59 8.93 -1.12
N PHE A 114 4.50 8.57 -0.46
CA PHE A 114 3.64 9.54 0.25
C PHE A 114 3.66 9.34 1.75
N TYR A 115 3.86 8.11 2.23
CA TYR A 115 3.99 7.84 3.65
C TYR A 115 4.90 6.65 3.90
N VAL A 116 5.84 6.78 4.83
CA VAL A 116 6.73 5.70 5.29
C VAL A 116 6.89 5.83 6.81
N ASP A 117 6.50 4.78 7.52
CA ASP A 117 6.61 4.66 8.98
C ASP A 117 7.35 3.36 9.30
N GLU A 118 8.66 3.47 9.53
CA GLU A 118 9.55 2.35 9.86
C GLU A 118 9.42 1.91 11.34
N ASP A 119 8.80 2.74 12.19
CA ASP A 119 8.66 2.46 13.63
C ASP A 119 7.39 1.66 13.95
N ARG A 120 6.48 1.51 12.98
CA ARG A 120 5.20 0.82 13.16
C ARG A 120 5.39 -0.69 13.20
N PRO A 121 5.09 -1.36 14.34
CA PRO A 121 5.29 -2.79 14.46
C PRO A 121 4.45 -3.56 13.43
N SER A 122 5.05 -4.58 12.83
CA SER A 122 4.33 -5.52 11.99
C SER A 122 3.33 -6.34 12.84
N TYR A 123 2.31 -6.91 12.19
CA TYR A 123 1.35 -7.76 12.89
C TYR A 123 2.03 -8.95 13.60
N GLY A 124 3.10 -9.48 13.02
CA GLY A 124 3.87 -10.56 13.63
C GLY A 124 4.56 -10.11 14.92
N GLU A 125 5.18 -8.93 14.92
CA GLU A 125 5.79 -8.35 16.11
C GLU A 125 4.76 -8.03 17.20
N GLU A 126 3.62 -7.43 16.84
CA GLU A 126 2.54 -7.16 17.80
C GLU A 126 2.05 -8.44 18.47
N LYS A 127 1.88 -9.53 17.69
CA LYS A 127 1.44 -10.82 18.23
C LYS A 127 2.48 -11.50 19.09
N ARG A 128 3.77 -11.41 18.74
CA ARG A 128 4.88 -11.92 19.57
C ARG A 128 4.95 -11.16 20.90
N ALA A 129 4.81 -9.83 20.87
CA ALA A 129 4.86 -9.00 22.06
C ALA A 129 3.79 -9.35 23.12
N ILE A 130 2.63 -9.87 22.70
CA ILE A 130 1.56 -10.32 23.60
C ILE A 130 1.53 -11.84 23.84
N GLY A 131 2.53 -12.57 23.36
CA GLY A 131 2.63 -14.03 23.54
C GLY A 131 1.61 -14.85 22.75
N GLU A 132 1.03 -14.28 21.69
CA GLU A 132 0.05 -14.96 20.81
C GLU A 132 0.66 -15.51 19.52
N MET A 133 1.97 -15.33 19.32
CA MET A 133 2.72 -15.91 18.21
C MET A 133 4.10 -16.38 18.71
N PRO A 134 4.60 -17.54 18.25
CA PRO A 134 5.95 -17.98 18.56
C PRO A 134 7.02 -17.01 18.02
N GLU A 135 8.19 -17.00 18.68
CA GLU A 135 9.33 -16.19 18.22
C GLU A 135 9.84 -16.64 16.85
N GLU A 136 9.82 -17.94 16.61
CA GLU A 136 10.28 -18.53 15.36
C GLU A 136 9.08 -18.92 14.47
N PRO A 137 9.07 -18.50 13.19
CA PRO A 137 7.99 -18.82 12.27
C PRO A 137 7.83 -20.32 12.05
N LEU A 138 6.58 -20.79 11.92
CA LEU A 138 6.27 -22.19 11.59
C LEU A 138 6.92 -22.66 10.28
N ALA A 139 7.15 -21.75 9.33
CA ALA A 139 7.80 -22.07 8.07
C ALA A 139 9.28 -22.50 8.24
N GLU A 140 9.96 -21.99 9.28
CA GLU A 140 11.35 -22.32 9.58
C GLU A 140 11.46 -23.64 10.37
N ARG A 141 10.39 -23.99 11.10
CA ARG A 141 10.27 -25.23 11.89
C ARG A 141 9.94 -26.48 11.08
N TYR A 142 9.58 -26.32 9.80
CA TYR A 142 9.19 -27.44 8.93
C TYR A 142 10.31 -28.47 8.70
N TRP A 143 11.56 -28.09 8.99
CA TRP A 143 12.75 -28.92 8.80
C TRP A 143 13.37 -29.40 10.11
N ASP A 144 12.74 -29.13 11.25
CA ASP A 144 13.18 -29.63 12.54
C ASP A 144 12.44 -30.93 12.88
N ASP A 145 13.13 -32.06 12.71
CA ASP A 145 12.62 -33.41 13.00
C ASP A 145 12.36 -33.64 14.51
N GLU A 146 12.85 -32.77 15.40
CA GLU A 146 12.65 -32.86 16.86
C GLU A 146 11.45 -32.02 17.34
N TYR A 147 10.83 -31.22 16.46
CA TYR A 147 9.73 -30.33 16.83
C TYR A 147 8.37 -31.06 16.89
N GLU A 148 7.78 -31.13 18.09
CA GLU A 148 6.39 -31.58 18.25
C GLU A 148 5.42 -30.48 17.79
N TRP A 149 4.62 -30.78 16.77
CA TRP A 149 3.64 -29.85 16.20
C TRP A 149 2.55 -29.50 17.20
N GLU A 150 2.69 -28.35 17.86
CA GLU A 150 1.64 -27.73 18.66
C GLU A 150 0.54 -27.20 17.73
N ARG A 151 -0.60 -27.88 17.66
CA ARG A 151 -1.74 -27.37 16.91
C ARG A 151 -2.42 -26.30 17.73
N SER A 152 -2.74 -25.16 17.12
CA SER A 152 -3.43 -24.05 17.79
C SER A 152 -4.66 -24.50 18.58
N HIS A 153 -5.43 -25.48 18.09
CA HIS A 153 -6.59 -26.00 18.82
C HIS A 153 -6.26 -26.61 20.20
N ASP A 154 -5.08 -27.23 20.38
CA ASP A 154 -4.70 -27.88 21.64
C ASP A 154 -4.47 -26.84 22.76
N MET A 155 -4.09 -25.61 22.40
CA MET A 155 -3.85 -24.52 23.35
C MET A 155 -5.13 -23.78 23.80
N PHE A 156 -6.24 -23.94 23.09
CA PHE A 156 -7.50 -23.20 23.37
C PHE A 156 -8.60 -24.07 23.97
N LEU A 157 -8.44 -25.40 24.00
CA LEU A 157 -9.43 -26.32 24.58
C LEU A 157 -9.71 -26.02 26.06
N ASP A 158 -8.66 -25.74 26.84
CA ASP A 158 -8.80 -25.47 28.28
C ASP A 158 -9.37 -24.08 28.60
N LYS A 159 -9.30 -23.13 27.66
CA LYS A 159 -9.85 -21.77 27.86
C LYS A 159 -11.37 -21.69 27.66
N HIS A 160 -11.98 -22.76 27.17
CA HIS A 160 -13.42 -22.83 26.88
C HIS A 160 -14.16 -23.95 27.66
N ALA A 161 -13.50 -24.59 28.62
CA ALA A 161 -14.09 -25.54 29.57
C ALA A 161 -14.56 -24.83 30.85
#